data_AF-A0ABC8TVC2-F1
#
_entry.id   AF-A0ABC8TVC2-F1
#
_cell.length_a   1.000
_cell.length_b   1.000
_cell.length_c   1.000
_cell.angle_alpha   90.00
_cell.angle_beta   90.00
_cell.angle_gamma   90.00
#
_symmetry.space_group_name_H-M   'P 1'
#
loop_
_entity.id
_entity.type
_entity.pdbx_description
1 polymer ?
#
loop_
_entity_poly.entity_id
_entity_poly.type
_entity_poly.pdbx_seq_one_letter_code
_entity_poly.pdbx_strand_id
1 'polypeptide(L)'
;MGFEDLEPIFGQPKAEWSAPNSTPLRPLLFHVHALDPSRLRVLVTDFHSNTYEAVRSVQHLEDMRDNIGIGGSWAEFIDYVTSSLKSGDVKLVLEGQSNSGGAAHAKLIAQKSKGMPLISISLAKLLDATSIEAIANFSLELYKAFKSIHSSLVNEQERCYELTKVISAEQEKNGSIQRQLDTVLYSKRQKSFRINDTATSDSLSVTSLQHSPDKQAAQSPASAKVTRRVVPAYRRAKVRGFLLQDTENDAEN
;
A
#
# COMPACT_ATOMS: atom_id res chain seq x y z
N MET A 1 -7.91 19.83 -22.72
CA MET A 1 -7.29 18.75 -21.91
C MET A 1 -5.95 19.25 -21.44
N GLY A 2 -5.93 19.70 -20.20
CA GLY A 2 -4.80 20.41 -19.62
C GLY A 2 -4.38 19.80 -18.29
N PHE A 3 -4.08 20.66 -17.33
CA PHE A 3 -3.77 20.29 -15.95
C PHE A 3 -4.91 20.59 -14.96
N GLU A 4 -6.14 20.69 -15.47
CA GLU A 4 -7.34 21.11 -14.71
C GLU A 4 -7.60 20.26 -13.47
N ASP A 5 -7.32 18.96 -13.54
CA ASP A 5 -7.54 18.00 -12.44
C ASP A 5 -6.24 17.60 -11.71
N LEU A 6 -5.10 18.25 -12.02
CA LEU A 6 -3.83 17.87 -11.43
C LEU A 6 -3.69 18.42 -10.01
N GLU A 7 -3.77 17.52 -9.02
CA GLU A 7 -3.50 17.88 -7.63
C GLU A 7 -2.02 18.24 -7.42
N PRO A 8 -1.72 19.24 -6.56
CA PRO A 8 -0.36 19.55 -6.17
C PRO A 8 0.38 18.33 -5.59
N ILE A 9 1.60 18.11 -6.05
CA ILE A 9 2.44 17.00 -5.63
C ILE A 9 3.62 17.55 -4.84
N PHE A 10 3.76 17.10 -3.60
CA PHE A 10 4.92 17.38 -2.76
C PHE A 10 5.74 16.12 -2.56
N GLY A 11 7.06 16.27 -2.48
CA GLY A 11 7.93 15.16 -2.16
C GLY A 11 9.36 15.58 -1.85
N GLN A 12 10.15 14.61 -1.40
CA GLN A 12 11.57 14.76 -1.11
C GLN A 12 12.37 13.92 -2.10
N PRO A 13 13.14 14.52 -3.02
CA PRO A 13 13.97 13.77 -3.96
C PRO A 13 15.29 13.34 -3.30
N LYS A 14 15.87 12.25 -3.80
CA LYS A 14 17.26 11.86 -3.49
C LYS A 14 18.19 12.76 -4.29
N ALA A 15 18.79 13.74 -3.63
CA ALA A 15 19.68 14.71 -4.28
C ALA A 15 21.11 14.16 -4.40
N GLU A 16 21.68 14.27 -5.60
CA GLU A 16 23.05 13.87 -5.90
C GLU A 16 23.74 14.91 -6.78
N TRP A 17 25.05 15.09 -6.60
CA TRP A 17 25.84 15.92 -7.50
C TRP A 17 26.24 15.10 -8.73
N SER A 18 26.15 15.71 -9.91
CA SER A 18 26.59 15.09 -11.17
C SER A 18 28.10 14.79 -11.18
N ALA A 19 28.90 15.68 -10.58
CA ALA A 19 30.32 15.46 -10.33
C ALA A 19 30.55 15.22 -8.83
N PRO A 20 31.54 14.40 -8.44
CA PRO A 20 31.88 14.20 -7.03
C PRO A 20 32.24 15.55 -6.40
N ASN A 21 31.36 16.02 -5.52
CA ASN A 21 31.49 17.28 -4.81
C ASN A 21 31.51 16.98 -3.31
N SER A 22 32.40 17.66 -2.57
CA SER A 22 32.61 17.43 -1.14
C SER A 22 31.57 18.13 -0.25
N THR A 23 30.66 18.91 -0.84
CA THR A 23 29.66 19.66 -0.09
C THR A 23 28.42 18.80 0.24
N PRO A 24 28.10 18.59 1.53
CA PRO A 24 26.91 17.86 1.92
C PRO A 24 25.65 18.63 1.46
N LEU A 25 24.72 17.90 0.85
CA LEU A 25 23.46 18.47 0.38
C LEU A 25 22.46 18.54 1.53
N ARG A 26 21.81 19.71 1.67
CA ARG A 26 20.64 19.87 2.52
C ARG A 26 19.48 19.06 1.92
N PRO A 27 18.52 18.59 2.75
CA PRO A 27 17.28 18.04 2.23
C PRO A 27 16.61 19.06 1.31
N LEU A 28 16.31 18.64 0.08
CA LEU A 28 15.52 19.42 -0.86
C LEU A 28 14.09 18.89 -0.84
N LEU A 29 13.11 19.77 -1.07
CA LEU A 29 11.74 19.39 -1.34
C LEU A 29 11.36 19.86 -2.73
N PHE A 30 10.50 19.10 -3.41
CA PHE A 30 9.89 19.52 -4.66
C PHE A 30 8.39 19.74 -4.50
N HIS A 31 7.86 20.63 -5.33
CA HIS A 31 6.45 20.94 -5.46
C HIS A 31 6.11 21.04 -6.95
N VAL A 32 5.17 20.21 -7.40
CA VAL A 32 4.66 20.21 -8.77
C VAL A 32 3.19 20.58 -8.75
N HIS A 33 2.80 21.63 -9.47
CA HIS A 33 1.40 22.08 -9.54
C HIS A 33 1.10 22.72 -10.89
N ALA A 34 -0.18 22.73 -11.27
CA ALA A 34 -0.66 23.52 -12.40
C ALA A 34 -0.59 25.01 -12.07
N LEU A 35 0.10 25.80 -12.89
CA LEU A 35 0.05 27.26 -12.81
C LEU A 35 -1.24 27.80 -13.47
N ASP A 36 -1.65 27.14 -14.55
CA ASP A 36 -2.91 27.34 -15.27
C ASP A 36 -3.24 26.03 -16.02
N PRO A 37 -4.39 25.94 -16.72
CA PRO A 37 -4.76 24.72 -17.44
C PRO A 37 -3.72 24.24 -18.46
N SER A 38 -2.78 25.07 -18.90
CA SER A 38 -1.82 24.77 -19.97
C SER A 38 -0.35 24.70 -19.53
N ARG A 39 -0.04 25.09 -18.29
CA ARG A 39 1.33 25.16 -17.77
C ARG A 39 1.48 24.45 -16.43
N LEU A 40 2.43 23.52 -16.38
CA LEU A 40 2.87 22.82 -15.18
C LEU A 40 4.12 23.50 -14.62
N ARG A 41 4.11 23.84 -13.34
CA ARG A 41 5.26 24.41 -12.63
C ARG A 41 5.87 23.35 -11.73
N VAL A 42 7.19 23.22 -11.82
CA VAL A 42 8.01 22.35 -10.97
C VAL A 42 8.98 23.24 -10.20
N LEU A 43 8.84 23.25 -8.89
CA LEU A 43 9.72 23.98 -7.97
C LEU A 43 10.49 22.99 -7.11
N VAL A 44 11.76 23.27 -6.87
CA VAL A 44 12.61 22.50 -5.96
C VAL A 44 13.38 23.47 -5.08
N THR A 45 13.34 23.30 -3.76
CA THR A 45 14.03 24.21 -2.85
C THR A 45 14.60 23.52 -1.62
N ASP A 46 15.72 24.04 -1.12
CA ASP A 46 16.28 23.74 0.21
C ASP A 46 15.87 24.79 1.27
N PHE A 47 14.95 25.70 0.94
CA PHE A 47 14.54 26.87 1.73
C PHE A 47 15.69 27.80 2.12
N HIS A 48 16.80 27.74 1.38
CA HIS A 48 18.00 28.51 1.68
C HIS A 48 18.60 29.06 0.39
N SER A 49 19.65 28.43 -0.14
CA SER A 49 20.46 28.94 -1.25
C SER A 49 20.15 28.29 -2.59
N ASN A 50 19.41 27.19 -2.57
CA ASN A 50 19.15 26.38 -3.76
C ASN A 50 17.66 26.32 -3.99
N THR A 51 17.18 27.19 -4.87
CA THR A 51 15.82 27.15 -5.38
C THR A 51 15.89 27.04 -6.90
N TYR A 52 15.19 26.07 -7.46
CA TYR A 52 15.16 25.78 -8.89
C TYR A 52 13.73 25.71 -9.38
N GLU A 53 13.53 26.10 -10.63
CA GLU A 53 12.23 26.13 -11.27
C GLU A 53 12.28 25.60 -12.70
N ALA A 54 11.19 24.95 -13.11
CA ALA A 54 10.80 24.88 -14.51
C ALA A 54 9.30 25.11 -14.67
N VAL A 55 8.95 25.75 -15.78
CA VAL A 55 7.58 25.82 -16.27
C VAL A 55 7.51 25.04 -17.58
N ARG A 56 6.60 24.07 -17.67
CA ARG A 56 6.43 23.20 -18.83
C ARG A 56 5.01 23.38 -19.39
N SER A 57 4.92 23.72 -20.67
CA SER A 57 3.63 23.72 -21.36
C SER A 57 3.20 22.30 -21.71
N VAL A 58 1.92 22.14 -22.08
CA VAL A 58 1.39 20.89 -22.63
C VAL A 58 2.27 20.35 -23.76
N GLN A 59 2.65 21.19 -24.73
CA GLN A 59 3.51 20.80 -25.86
C GLN A 59 4.86 20.22 -25.42
N HIS A 60 5.55 20.85 -24.46
CA HIS A 60 6.82 20.32 -23.95
C HIS A 60 6.68 18.94 -23.31
N LEU A 61 5.53 18.68 -22.68
CA LEU A 61 5.22 17.41 -22.06
C LEU A 61 4.77 16.37 -23.11
N GLU A 62 4.10 16.77 -24.19
CA GLU A 62 3.83 15.90 -25.35
C GLU A 62 5.14 15.49 -26.04
N ASP A 63 6.06 16.43 -26.28
CA ASP A 63 7.39 16.13 -26.80
C ASP A 63 8.13 15.16 -25.87
N MET A 64 8.02 15.37 -24.55
CA MET A 64 8.60 14.46 -23.57
C MET A 64 7.95 13.06 -23.65
N ARG A 65 6.63 12.97 -23.78
CA ARG A 65 5.90 11.69 -23.94
C ARG A 65 6.42 10.91 -25.15
N ASP A 66 6.55 11.60 -26.27
CA ASP A 66 6.98 11.01 -27.53
C ASP A 66 8.46 10.56 -27.44
N ASN A 67 9.31 11.36 -26.78
CA ASN A 67 10.72 11.01 -26.53
C ASN A 67 10.91 9.78 -25.64
N ILE A 68 10.06 9.60 -24.61
CA ILE A 68 10.16 8.44 -23.72
C ILE A 68 9.36 7.23 -24.23
N GLY A 69 8.60 7.39 -25.31
CA GLY A 69 7.86 6.32 -25.98
C GLY A 69 6.63 5.81 -25.22
N ILE A 70 5.98 6.66 -24.41
CA ILE A 70 4.73 6.28 -23.74
C ILE A 70 3.54 6.55 -24.66
N GLY A 71 2.91 5.47 -25.14
CA GLY A 71 1.66 5.54 -25.88
C GLY A 71 0.45 5.77 -24.96
N GLY A 72 -0.72 5.93 -25.59
CA GLY A 72 -1.99 6.13 -24.90
C GLY A 72 -2.50 7.57 -25.00
N SER A 73 -3.55 7.85 -24.24
CA SER A 73 -4.17 9.16 -24.14
C SER A 73 -3.32 10.14 -23.33
N TRP A 74 -3.60 11.44 -23.49
CA TRP A 74 -2.97 12.49 -22.69
C TRP A 74 -3.19 12.29 -21.18
N ALA A 75 -4.40 11.89 -20.77
CA ALA A 75 -4.73 11.66 -19.38
C ALA A 75 -3.91 10.51 -18.77
N GLU A 76 -3.72 9.41 -19.51
CA GLU A 76 -2.87 8.29 -19.08
C GLU A 76 -1.41 8.71 -18.93
N PHE A 77 -0.92 9.59 -19.82
CA PHE A 77 0.42 10.14 -19.69
C PHE A 77 0.57 11.05 -18.46
N ILE A 78 -0.42 11.89 -18.17
CA ILE A 78 -0.39 12.73 -16.95
C ILE A 78 -0.51 11.89 -15.68
N ASP A 79 -1.32 10.83 -15.68
CA ASP A 79 -1.37 9.86 -14.58
C ASP A 79 0.00 9.17 -14.41
N TYR A 80 0.67 8.83 -15.51
CA TYR A 80 2.01 8.27 -15.49
C TYR A 80 3.04 9.25 -14.88
N VAL A 81 3.02 10.52 -15.28
CA VAL A 81 3.88 11.57 -14.71
C VAL A 81 3.61 11.74 -13.21
N THR A 82 2.33 11.81 -12.84
CA THR A 82 1.87 11.94 -11.44
C THR A 82 2.33 10.75 -10.60
N SER A 83 2.13 9.53 -11.10
CA SER A 83 2.57 8.29 -10.46
C SER A 83 4.09 8.21 -10.33
N SER A 84 4.82 8.72 -11.32
CA SER A 84 6.30 8.77 -11.29
C SER A 84 6.80 9.74 -10.22
N LEU A 85 6.18 10.92 -10.09
CA LEU A 85 6.54 11.92 -9.08
C LEU A 85 6.13 11.51 -7.66
N LYS A 86 5.01 10.79 -7.51
CA LYS A 86 4.56 10.22 -6.23
C LYS A 86 5.31 8.93 -5.86
N SER A 87 6.20 8.42 -6.73
CA SER A 87 6.99 7.24 -6.43
C SER A 87 8.10 7.55 -5.41
N GLY A 88 8.62 6.52 -4.75
CA GLY A 88 9.79 6.66 -3.88
C GLY A 88 11.13 6.83 -4.63
N ASP A 89 11.08 6.81 -5.96
CA ASP A 89 12.24 6.78 -6.86
C ASP A 89 12.39 8.10 -7.64
N VAL A 90 12.31 9.22 -6.92
CA VAL A 90 12.61 10.56 -7.44
C VAL A 90 14.03 10.96 -7.06
N LYS A 91 14.81 11.36 -8.06
CA LYS A 91 16.19 11.84 -7.92
C LYS A 91 16.31 13.28 -8.40
N LEU A 92 17.21 14.02 -7.79
CA LEU A 92 17.58 15.35 -8.21
C LEU A 92 19.08 15.41 -8.47
N VAL A 93 19.45 15.56 -9.74
CA VAL A 93 20.86 15.69 -10.14
C VAL A 93 21.22 17.17 -10.19
N LEU A 94 22.20 17.58 -9.40
CA LEU A 94 22.69 18.95 -9.32
C LEU A 94 23.94 19.13 -10.19
N GLU A 95 23.92 20.15 -11.05
CA GLU A 95 24.91 20.38 -12.09
C GLU A 95 25.45 21.82 -12.11
N GLY A 96 26.74 21.93 -12.44
CA GLY A 96 27.45 23.21 -12.54
C GLY A 96 27.72 23.88 -11.20
N GLN A 97 28.44 24.99 -11.25
CA GLN A 97 28.64 25.88 -10.11
C GLN A 97 28.06 27.24 -10.46
N SER A 98 27.24 27.80 -9.57
CA SER A 98 26.65 29.14 -9.72
C SER A 98 27.47 30.19 -8.99
N ASN A 99 27.45 31.43 -9.49
CA ASN A 99 28.13 32.57 -8.88
C ASN A 99 27.57 32.92 -7.48
N SER A 100 26.31 32.55 -7.23
CA SER A 100 25.63 32.69 -5.94
C SER A 100 25.92 31.53 -4.96
N GLY A 101 26.79 30.58 -5.34
CA GLY A 101 27.07 29.35 -4.60
C GLY A 101 26.04 28.25 -4.82
N GLY A 102 26.50 26.99 -4.88
CA GLY A 102 25.66 25.82 -5.17
C GLY A 102 25.43 25.61 -6.66
N ALA A 103 24.61 24.62 -7.04
CA ALA A 103 24.45 24.21 -8.43
C ALA A 103 23.83 25.31 -9.30
N ALA A 104 24.22 25.39 -10.58
CA ALA A 104 23.64 26.33 -11.54
C ALA A 104 22.36 25.78 -12.17
N HIS A 105 22.31 24.46 -12.33
CA HIS A 105 21.18 23.74 -12.90
C HIS A 105 20.86 22.53 -12.06
N ALA A 106 19.61 22.09 -12.14
CA ALA A 106 19.17 20.86 -11.51
C ALA A 106 18.33 20.06 -12.51
N LYS A 107 18.34 18.74 -12.38
CA LYS A 107 17.55 17.84 -13.22
C LYS A 107 16.75 16.90 -12.33
N LEU A 108 15.44 17.07 -12.33
CA LEU A 108 14.52 16.18 -11.62
C LEU A 108 14.30 14.94 -12.49
N ILE A 109 14.57 13.77 -11.96
CA ILE A 109 14.41 12.48 -12.64
C ILE A 109 13.48 11.64 -11.79
N ALA A 110 12.44 11.09 -12.39
CA ALA A 110 11.51 10.23 -11.67
C ALA A 110 11.13 9.00 -12.50
N GLN A 111 10.81 7.92 -11.80
CA GLN A 111 10.40 6.66 -12.40
C GLN A 111 9.17 6.13 -11.68
N LYS A 112 8.13 5.71 -12.41
CA LYS A 112 6.95 5.07 -11.82
C LYS A 112 7.30 3.77 -11.10
N SER A 113 8.12 2.94 -11.72
CA SER A 113 8.61 1.67 -11.18
C SER A 113 9.82 1.19 -11.99
N LYS A 114 10.63 0.31 -11.39
CA LYS A 114 11.80 -0.27 -12.05
C LYS A 114 11.44 -0.87 -13.42
N GLY A 115 12.18 -0.49 -14.46
CA GLY A 115 11.99 -0.96 -15.84
C GLY A 115 11.04 -0.12 -16.68
N MET A 116 10.32 0.84 -16.10
CA MET A 116 9.54 1.82 -16.84
C MET A 116 10.43 2.96 -17.38
N PRO A 117 10.00 3.71 -18.41
CA PRO A 117 10.71 4.90 -18.86
C PRO A 117 10.96 5.91 -17.72
N LEU A 118 11.94 6.78 -17.89
CA LEU A 118 12.25 7.83 -16.92
C LEU A 118 11.67 9.15 -17.41
N ILE A 119 10.99 9.88 -16.53
CA ILE A 119 10.68 11.28 -16.81
C ILE A 119 11.84 12.14 -16.34
N SER A 120 12.15 13.19 -17.12
CA SER A 120 13.24 14.09 -16.77
C SER A 120 12.88 15.54 -17.07
N ILE A 121 13.03 16.38 -16.05
CA ILE A 121 12.68 17.80 -16.13
C ILE A 121 13.91 18.60 -15.69
N SER A 122 14.52 19.31 -16.64
CA SER A 122 15.60 20.26 -16.35
C SER A 122 15.03 21.51 -15.68
N LEU A 123 15.72 22.02 -14.67
CA LEU A 123 15.34 23.15 -13.83
C LEU A 123 16.44 24.21 -13.84
N ALA A 124 16.04 25.47 -13.89
CA ALA A 124 16.92 26.62 -13.81
C ALA A 124 16.96 27.17 -12.38
N LYS A 125 18.13 27.62 -11.92
CA LYS A 125 18.25 28.26 -10.61
C LYS A 125 17.53 29.61 -10.59
N LEU A 126 16.71 29.83 -9.56
CA LEU A 126 16.13 31.13 -9.26
C LEU A 126 17.08 31.95 -8.38
N LEU A 127 17.08 33.27 -8.59
CA LEU A 127 17.97 34.22 -7.90
C LEU A 127 17.18 35.28 -7.15
N ASP A 128 17.75 35.74 -6.04
CA ASP A 128 17.31 36.92 -5.27
C ASP A 128 15.80 36.92 -4.97
N ALA A 129 15.09 37.98 -5.36
CA ALA A 129 13.67 38.16 -5.08
C ALA A 129 12.80 37.03 -5.63
N THR A 130 13.13 36.49 -6.81
CA THR A 130 12.35 35.40 -7.44
C THR A 130 12.44 34.11 -6.60
N SER A 131 13.61 33.86 -6.01
CA SER A 131 13.81 32.71 -5.13
C SER A 131 13.06 32.86 -3.82
N ILE A 132 13.06 34.06 -3.23
CA ILE A 132 12.37 34.37 -1.98
C ILE A 132 10.85 34.23 -2.16
N GLU A 133 10.31 34.79 -3.24
CA GLU A 133 8.89 34.68 -3.56
C GLU A 133 8.47 33.23 -3.85
N ALA A 134 9.28 32.48 -4.60
CA ALA A 134 9.04 31.07 -4.85
C ALA A 134 9.04 30.26 -3.56
N ILE A 135 9.98 30.52 -2.64
CA ILE A 135 10.02 29.89 -1.31
C ILE A 135 8.78 30.26 -0.49
N ALA A 136 8.39 31.54 -0.44
CA ALA A 136 7.22 31.98 0.32
C ALA A 136 5.93 31.30 -0.15
N ASN A 137 5.74 31.24 -1.48
CA ASN A 137 4.61 30.54 -2.08
C ASN A 137 4.67 29.03 -1.82
N PHE A 138 5.85 28.42 -1.95
CA PHE A 138 6.05 27.01 -1.61
C PHE A 138 5.66 26.72 -0.16
N SER A 139 6.13 27.52 0.80
CA SER A 139 5.84 27.37 2.22
C SER A 139 4.35 27.48 2.51
N LEU A 140 3.67 28.44 1.88
CA LEU A 140 2.23 28.62 2.05
C LEU A 140 1.43 27.42 1.52
N GLU A 141 1.76 26.93 0.33
CA GLU A 141 1.10 25.76 -0.26
C GLU A 141 1.37 24.48 0.52
N LEU A 142 2.61 24.28 1.00
CA LEU A 142 2.95 23.15 1.86
C LEU A 142 2.13 23.18 3.17
N TYR A 143 1.96 24.35 3.77
CA TYR A 143 1.16 24.50 4.98
C TYR A 143 -0.34 24.23 4.75
N LYS A 144 -0.89 24.68 3.61
CA LYS A 144 -2.27 24.36 3.22
C LYS A 144 -2.46 22.86 3.01
N ALA A 145 -1.55 22.22 2.28
CA ALA A 145 -1.56 20.78 2.06
C ALA A 145 -1.48 20.00 3.38
N PHE A 146 -0.58 20.41 4.29
CA PHE A 146 -0.47 19.82 5.62
C PHE A 146 -1.78 19.94 6.42
N LYS A 147 -2.42 21.12 6.45
CA LYS A 147 -3.72 21.27 7.15
C LYS A 147 -4.80 20.38 6.58
N SER A 148 -4.87 20.29 5.25
CA SER A 148 -5.85 19.44 4.55
C SER A 148 -5.66 17.97 4.94
N ILE A 149 -4.43 17.46 4.82
CA ILE A 149 -4.09 16.08 5.19
C ILE A 149 -4.36 15.83 6.68
N HIS A 150 -3.97 16.76 7.56
CA HIS A 150 -4.20 16.64 8.99
C HIS A 150 -5.70 16.57 9.32
N SER A 151 -6.53 17.41 8.70
CA SER A 151 -7.98 17.36 8.89
C SER A 151 -8.56 16.02 8.43
N SER A 152 -8.14 15.52 7.27
CA SER A 152 -8.58 14.22 6.75
C SER A 152 -8.14 13.07 7.66
N LEU A 153 -6.93 13.12 8.21
CA LEU A 153 -6.42 12.14 9.16
C LEU A 153 -7.23 12.09 10.46
N VAL A 154 -7.58 13.26 11.01
CA VAL A 154 -8.42 13.35 12.21
C VAL A 154 -9.80 12.72 11.97
N ASN A 155 -10.41 13.04 10.83
CA ASN A 155 -11.71 12.47 10.46
C ASN A 155 -11.64 10.94 10.28
N GLU A 156 -10.58 10.43 9.65
CA GLU A 156 -10.40 8.98 9.47
C GLU A 156 -10.13 8.26 10.80
N GLN A 157 -9.42 8.91 11.73
CA GLN A 157 -9.20 8.38 13.08
C GLN A 157 -10.52 8.24 13.85
N GLU A 158 -11.40 9.23 13.77
CA GLU A 158 -12.74 9.18 14.37
C GLU A 158 -13.58 8.05 13.75
N ARG A 159 -13.55 7.93 12.42
CA ARG A 159 -14.24 6.85 11.70
C ARG A 159 -13.74 5.46 12.13
N CYS A 160 -12.44 5.31 12.32
CA CYS A 160 -11.84 4.05 12.80
C CYS A 160 -12.28 3.70 14.22
N TYR A 161 -12.39 4.71 15.10
CA TYR A 161 -12.88 4.52 16.46
C TYR A 161 -14.33 4.05 16.49
N GLU A 162 -15.21 4.68 15.71
CA GLU A 162 -16.61 4.26 15.60
C GLU A 162 -16.75 2.86 14.99
N LEU A 163 -15.98 2.55 13.94
CA LEU A 163 -15.95 1.21 13.35
C LEU A 163 -15.54 0.14 14.39
N THR A 164 -14.55 0.46 15.23
CA THR A 164 -14.09 -0.44 16.31
C THR A 164 -15.20 -0.74 17.30
N LYS A 165 -15.99 0.26 17.71
CA LYS A 165 -17.15 0.06 18.59
C LYS A 165 -18.20 -0.87 17.96
N VAL A 166 -18.52 -0.64 16.68
CA VAL A 166 -19.49 -1.47 15.95
C VAL A 166 -18.99 -2.91 15.86
N ILE A 167 -17.71 -3.11 15.56
CA ILE A 167 -17.08 -4.45 15.52
C ILE A 167 -17.19 -5.13 16.89
N SER A 168 -16.89 -4.44 17.99
CA SER A 168 -17.02 -5.02 19.33
C SER A 168 -18.47 -5.39 19.68
N ALA A 169 -19.43 -4.53 19.35
CA ALA A 169 -20.85 -4.80 19.58
C ALA A 169 -21.33 -6.02 18.77
N GLU A 170 -20.92 -6.14 17.51
CA GLU A 170 -21.24 -7.31 16.68
C GLU A 170 -20.54 -8.59 17.18
N GLN A 171 -19.29 -8.49 17.63
CA GLN A 171 -18.59 -9.62 18.26
C GLN A 171 -19.28 -10.10 19.54
N GLU A 172 -19.78 -9.19 20.37
CA GLU A 172 -20.53 -9.52 21.58
C GLU A 172 -21.85 -10.23 21.24
N LYS A 173 -22.62 -9.68 20.28
CA LYS A 173 -23.85 -10.31 19.79
C LYS A 173 -23.58 -11.71 19.23
N ASN A 174 -22.56 -11.85 18.40
CA ASN A 174 -22.20 -13.13 17.81
C ASN A 174 -21.76 -14.14 18.89
N GLY A 175 -20.99 -13.69 19.88
CA GLY A 175 -20.63 -14.50 21.04
C GLY A 175 -21.82 -14.90 21.92
N SER A 176 -22.85 -14.05 22.02
CA SER A 176 -24.12 -14.38 22.69
C SER A 176 -24.89 -15.46 21.91
N ILE A 177 -25.03 -15.30 20.59
CA ILE A 177 -25.70 -16.26 19.71
C ILE A 177 -25.00 -17.61 19.77
N GLN A 178 -23.66 -17.64 19.73
CA GLN A 178 -22.89 -18.88 19.83
C GLN A 178 -23.16 -19.59 21.17
N ARG A 179 -23.15 -18.84 22.28
CA ARG A 179 -23.48 -19.38 23.61
C ARG A 179 -24.91 -19.96 23.68
N GLN A 180 -25.88 -19.29 23.05
CA GLN A 180 -27.26 -19.79 22.96
C GLN A 180 -27.34 -21.09 22.15
N LEU A 181 -26.68 -21.14 20.99
CA LEU A 181 -26.63 -22.34 20.15
C LEU A 181 -26.00 -23.53 20.88
N ASP A 182 -24.88 -23.31 21.55
CA ASP A 182 -24.22 -24.36 22.33
C ASP A 182 -25.14 -24.88 23.44
N THR A 183 -25.81 -24.00 24.18
CA THR A 183 -26.77 -24.37 25.23
C THR A 183 -27.92 -25.24 24.68
N VAL A 184 -28.47 -24.89 23.52
CA VAL A 184 -29.53 -25.68 22.85
C VAL A 184 -29.01 -27.04 22.41
N LEU A 185 -27.80 -27.11 21.83
CA LEU A 185 -27.19 -28.37 21.38
C LEU A 185 -26.89 -29.31 22.56
N TYR A 186 -26.33 -28.80 23.66
CA TYR A 186 -26.09 -29.58 24.87
C TYR A 186 -27.38 -30.07 25.53
N SER A 187 -28.41 -29.22 25.61
CA SER A 187 -29.72 -29.58 26.16
C SER A 187 -30.42 -30.65 25.33
N LYS A 188 -30.32 -30.57 23.99
CA LYS A 188 -30.89 -31.57 23.07
C LYS A 188 -30.20 -32.92 23.23
N ARG A 189 -28.87 -32.95 23.39
CA ARG A 189 -28.13 -34.18 23.70
C ARG A 189 -28.53 -34.79 25.04
N GLN A 190 -28.64 -34.01 26.12
CA GLN A 190 -29.07 -34.53 27.42
C GLN A 190 -30.50 -35.08 27.41
N LYS A 191 -31.44 -34.44 26.70
CA LYS A 191 -32.79 -34.99 26.52
C LYS A 191 -32.81 -36.30 25.72
N SER A 192 -31.96 -36.44 24.70
CA SER A 192 -31.83 -37.73 23.97
C SER A 192 -31.20 -38.85 24.79
N PHE A 193 -30.38 -38.54 25.81
CA PHE A 193 -29.87 -39.55 26.75
C PHE A 193 -30.89 -39.91 27.85
N ARG A 194 -31.72 -38.96 28.31
CA ARG A 194 -32.75 -39.22 29.34
C ARG A 194 -33.95 -40.03 28.85
N ILE A 195 -34.21 -40.09 27.54
CA ILE A 195 -35.34 -40.87 26.98
C ILE A 195 -35.03 -42.37 26.93
N ASN A 196 -33.76 -42.79 27.07
CA ASN A 196 -33.38 -44.20 27.03
C ASN A 196 -33.41 -44.91 28.38
N ASP A 197 -33.65 -44.21 29.50
CA ASP A 197 -33.60 -44.80 30.86
C ASP A 197 -34.97 -44.95 31.54
N THR A 198 -36.08 -44.81 30.81
CA THR A 198 -37.44 -44.98 31.39
C THR A 198 -38.25 -46.03 30.64
N ALA A 199 -37.66 -47.21 30.46
CA ALA A 199 -38.37 -48.40 30.01
C ALA A 199 -37.73 -49.68 30.55
N THR A 200 -37.71 -49.90 31.88
CA THR A 200 -38.02 -51.20 32.51
C THR A 200 -37.99 -51.11 34.04
N SER A 201 -38.84 -51.93 34.64
CA SER A 201 -39.31 -52.01 36.01
C SER A 201 -38.27 -52.35 37.10
N ASP A 202 -38.58 -51.89 38.31
CA ASP A 202 -38.55 -52.59 39.60
C ASP A 202 -37.43 -53.59 39.90
N SER A 203 -36.60 -53.26 40.91
CA SER A 203 -36.15 -54.20 41.96
C SER A 203 -35.20 -53.51 42.97
N LEU A 204 -35.75 -53.22 44.15
CA LEU A 204 -35.20 -53.49 45.50
C LEU A 204 -33.76 -53.06 45.91
N SER A 205 -33.74 -52.42 47.09
CA SER A 205 -32.73 -52.53 48.18
C SER A 205 -31.64 -51.44 48.35
N VAL A 206 -32.01 -50.39 49.12
CA VAL A 206 -31.54 -50.06 50.49
C VAL A 206 -30.04 -50.11 50.83
N THR A 207 -29.52 -48.96 51.31
CA THR A 207 -28.36 -48.67 52.21
C THR A 207 -26.94 -48.95 51.69
N SER A 208 -25.85 -48.24 52.04
CA SER A 208 -25.57 -47.06 52.86
C SER A 208 -24.04 -46.87 52.88
N LEU A 209 -23.57 -45.61 52.88
CA LEU A 209 -22.32 -45.09 53.47
C LEU A 209 -20.93 -45.49 52.90
N GLN A 210 -20.30 -44.45 52.32
CA GLN A 210 -19.01 -43.84 52.70
C GLN A 210 -17.64 -44.43 52.30
N HIS A 211 -16.81 -43.45 51.89
CA HIS A 211 -15.38 -43.24 52.11
C HIS A 211 -14.36 -43.53 50.99
N SER A 212 -13.73 -42.43 50.54
CA SER A 212 -12.45 -42.28 49.82
C SER A 212 -11.27 -42.69 50.75
N PRO A 213 -10.04 -43.06 50.26
CA PRO A 213 -9.07 -42.07 49.73
C PRO A 213 -8.03 -42.54 48.66
N ASP A 214 -7.51 -41.54 47.93
CA ASP A 214 -6.14 -41.25 47.44
C ASP A 214 -5.10 -42.30 46.95
N LYS A 215 -4.49 -41.90 45.80
CA LYS A 215 -3.06 -41.85 45.44
C LYS A 215 -2.28 -43.07 44.88
N GLN A 216 -1.72 -42.79 43.69
CA GLN A 216 -0.34 -43.01 43.19
C GLN A 216 0.04 -44.28 42.38
N ALA A 217 0.34 -43.98 41.10
CA ALA A 217 1.59 -44.21 40.38
C ALA A 217 1.98 -45.60 39.84
N ALA A 218 2.21 -45.56 38.51
CA ALA A 218 3.36 -46.11 37.78
C ALA A 218 3.13 -47.33 36.88
N GLN A 219 3.75 -47.21 35.69
CA GLN A 219 4.18 -48.24 34.73
C GLN A 219 3.23 -48.68 33.61
N SER A 220 3.38 -48.01 32.47
CA SER A 220 3.47 -48.65 31.13
C SER A 220 4.63 -49.67 31.10
N PRO A 221 4.67 -50.74 30.26
CA PRO A 221 4.38 -50.67 28.82
C PRO A 221 3.77 -51.93 28.16
N ALA A 222 3.23 -51.79 26.93
CA ALA A 222 3.55 -52.60 25.74
C ALA A 222 2.46 -52.56 24.64
N SER A 223 2.85 -52.02 23.48
CA SER A 223 2.63 -52.54 22.12
C SER A 223 1.29 -53.17 21.70
N ALA A 224 0.53 -52.47 20.83
CA ALA A 224 0.02 -53.02 19.55
C ALA A 224 -0.72 -51.96 18.70
N LYS A 225 -0.08 -51.56 17.59
CA LYS A 225 -0.58 -51.46 16.20
C LYS A 225 -2.02 -50.98 15.86
N VAL A 226 -2.06 -50.12 14.82
CA VAL A 226 -3.13 -49.85 13.80
C VAL A 226 -4.20 -48.81 14.21
N THR A 227 -4.68 -47.85 13.40
CA THR A 227 -4.36 -47.16 12.13
C THR A 227 -5.36 -46.00 12.04
N ARG A 228 -5.05 -44.97 11.23
CA ARG A 228 -5.93 -43.90 10.68
C ARG A 228 -5.85 -42.53 11.38
N ARG A 229 -4.99 -41.66 10.86
CA ARG A 229 -5.33 -40.24 10.70
C ARG A 229 -5.29 -39.88 9.22
N VAL A 230 -6.48 -39.54 8.74
CA VAL A 230 -6.77 -39.01 7.41
C VAL A 230 -6.18 -37.61 7.33
N VAL A 231 -5.34 -37.37 6.33
CA VAL A 231 -4.85 -36.03 5.97
C VAL A 231 -5.71 -35.54 4.78
N PRO A 232 -6.24 -34.31 4.80
CA PRO A 232 -6.91 -33.75 3.63
C PRO A 232 -5.85 -33.44 2.55
N ALA A 233 -5.72 -34.31 1.55
CA ALA A 233 -4.92 -34.06 0.37
C ALA A 233 -5.70 -33.15 -0.59
N TYR A 234 -5.31 -31.88 -0.68
CA TYR A 234 -5.75 -30.99 -1.74
C TYR A 234 -5.34 -31.56 -3.10
N ARG A 235 -6.29 -32.07 -3.89
CA ARG A 235 -6.04 -32.49 -5.27
C ARG A 235 -5.93 -31.25 -6.15
N ARG A 236 -4.71 -30.88 -6.55
CA ARG A 236 -4.48 -30.07 -7.75
C ARG A 236 -4.92 -30.88 -8.97
N ALA A 237 -5.85 -30.34 -9.76
CA ALA A 237 -6.17 -30.88 -11.07
C ALA A 237 -4.93 -30.76 -11.96
N LYS A 238 -4.33 -31.91 -12.33
CA LYS A 238 -3.32 -31.99 -13.39
C LYS A 238 -4.07 -32.00 -14.72
N VAL A 239 -3.99 -30.91 -15.47
CA VAL A 239 -4.35 -30.91 -16.90
C VAL A 239 -3.17 -31.54 -17.65
N ARG A 240 -3.43 -32.67 -18.29
CA ARG A 240 -2.51 -33.42 -19.13
C ARG A 240 -2.39 -32.70 -20.48
N GLY A 241 -1.17 -32.55 -20.98
CA GLY A 241 -0.83 -31.71 -22.14
C GLY A 241 -1.54 -32.08 -23.44
N PHE A 242 -1.51 -31.13 -24.38
CA PHE A 242 -1.88 -31.32 -25.77
C PHE A 242 -0.62 -31.19 -26.64
N LEU A 243 -0.44 -32.17 -27.52
CA LEU A 243 0.67 -32.30 -28.46
C LEU A 243 0.42 -31.37 -29.66
N LEU A 244 1.50 -30.74 -30.14
CA LEU A 244 1.53 -29.82 -31.29
C LEU A 244 1.11 -30.50 -32.60
N GLN A 245 0.46 -29.73 -33.47
CA GLN A 245 0.35 -30.06 -34.89
C GLN A 245 0.84 -28.85 -35.70
N ASP A 246 2.05 -28.98 -36.24
CA ASP A 246 2.58 -28.10 -37.27
C ASP A 246 1.81 -28.37 -38.57
N THR A 247 1.39 -27.29 -39.23
CA THR A 247 1.00 -27.34 -40.64
C THR A 247 1.86 -26.34 -41.37
N GLU A 248 2.92 -26.85 -41.98
CA GLU A 248 3.55 -26.23 -43.14
C GLU A 248 2.46 -26.12 -44.23
N ASN A 249 2.35 -24.94 -44.82
CA ASN A 249 1.75 -24.83 -46.14
C ASN A 249 2.47 -23.72 -46.90
N ASP A 250 3.55 -24.11 -47.57
CA ASP A 250 4.03 -23.44 -48.76
C ASP A 250 2.92 -23.51 -49.82
N ALA A 251 2.52 -22.35 -50.34
CA ALA A 251 1.90 -22.25 -51.65
C ALA A 251 2.32 -20.92 -52.27
N GLU A 252 3.18 -21.06 -53.28
CA GLU A 252 3.54 -20.06 -54.28
C GLU A 252 2.29 -19.45 -54.94
N ASN A 253 2.22 -18.11 -54.97
CA ASN A 253 2.03 -17.28 -56.17
C ASN A 253 2.06 -15.79 -55.82
#